data_AF-X1R5A8-F1
#
_entry.id   AF-X1R5A8-F1
#
_cell.length_a   1.000
_cell.length_b   1.000
_cell.length_c   1.000
_cell.angle_alpha   90.00
_cell.angle_beta   90.00
_cell.angle_gamma   90.00
#
_symmetry.space_group_name_H-M   'P 1'
#
loop_
_entity.id
_entity.type
_entity.pdbx_description
1 polymer ?
#
loop_
_entity_poly.entity_id
_entity_poly.type
_entity_poly.pdbx_seq_one_letter_code
_entity_poly.pdbx_strand_id
1 'polypeptide(L)'
;PILIPADITKEQVEQLVKTIDENTLLNTIVVASVDFSHYLPSRAAGFHDVKSIRVLLNFEEENFKNIEVDCWQALYAARLFAKLRHKETPHIIAHKNSADFSNLELEETTSYFSVVFGEKKSEEIFSSSTVEAFPGGAKTVLLVGDIMLDRGVEDLIKQNSIYYPFQKISHFLRGIDIVFGNLEGPIINNPPEFPANSLKFAFNPQVIKGASWCNFNLFSLANNHTLDMGKKGLEETKKWLRKYQINFVGSPL
;
A
#
# COMPACT_ATOMS: atom_id res chain seq x y z
N PRO A 1 -0.27 16.63 -25.33
CA PRO A 1 -0.77 16.01 -24.08
C PRO A 1 -0.80 14.49 -24.26
N ILE A 2 -0.28 13.72 -23.32
CA ILE A 2 -0.24 12.26 -23.39
C ILE A 2 -1.10 11.73 -22.24
N LEU A 3 -2.09 10.90 -22.57
CA LEU A 3 -2.91 10.20 -21.59
C LEU A 3 -2.31 8.81 -21.36
N ILE A 4 -2.08 8.45 -20.10
CA ILE A 4 -1.51 7.16 -19.73
C ILE A 4 -2.64 6.26 -19.22
N PRO A 5 -2.93 5.13 -19.90
CA PRO A 5 -3.94 4.17 -19.43
C PRO A 5 -3.57 3.58 -18.07
N ALA A 6 -4.56 3.31 -17.22
CA ALA A 6 -4.32 2.72 -15.89
C ALA A 6 -3.76 1.28 -15.96
N ASP A 7 -4.04 0.55 -17.05
CA ASP A 7 -3.64 -0.84 -17.28
C ASP A 7 -2.34 -0.98 -18.09
N ILE A 8 -1.69 0.12 -18.47
CA ILE A 8 -0.41 0.10 -19.18
C ILE A 8 0.66 -0.62 -18.34
N THR A 9 1.47 -1.46 -18.99
CA THR A 9 2.56 -2.16 -18.29
C THR A 9 3.77 -1.25 -18.06
N LYS A 10 4.65 -1.63 -17.13
CA LYS A 10 5.91 -0.88 -16.87
C LYS A 10 6.74 -0.78 -18.15
N GLU A 11 6.84 -1.88 -18.89
CA GLU A 11 7.61 -2.00 -20.14
C GLU A 11 7.05 -1.09 -21.24
N GLN A 12 5.72 -0.96 -21.32
CA GLN A 12 5.07 -0.04 -22.25
C GLN A 12 5.33 1.43 -21.87
N VAL A 13 5.32 1.77 -20.57
CA VAL A 13 5.71 3.11 -20.10
C VAL A 13 7.18 3.40 -20.42
N GLU A 14 8.08 2.43 -20.24
CA GLU A 14 9.49 2.57 -20.61
C GLU A 14 9.67 2.83 -22.10
N GLN A 15 8.95 2.08 -22.94
CA GLN A 15 9.00 2.27 -24.39
C GLN A 15 8.49 3.66 -24.79
N LEU A 16 7.37 4.10 -24.20
CA LEU A 16 6.84 5.44 -24.41
C LEU A 16 7.87 6.52 -24.06
N VAL A 17 8.50 6.40 -22.89
CA VAL A 17 9.47 7.40 -22.41
C VAL A 17 10.73 7.42 -23.28
N LYS A 18 11.24 6.26 -23.70
CA LYS A 18 12.37 6.17 -24.65
C LYS A 18 12.03 6.83 -25.98
N THR A 19 10.84 6.57 -26.53
CA THR A 19 10.38 7.22 -27.76
C THR A 19 10.27 8.74 -27.59
N ILE A 20 9.78 9.24 -26.45
CA ILE A 20 9.78 10.68 -26.16
C ILE A 20 11.21 11.21 -26.11
N ASP A 21 12.13 10.53 -25.42
CA ASP A 21 13.53 10.93 -25.29
C ASP A 21 14.25 11.06 -26.65
N GLU A 22 14.09 10.05 -27.51
CA GLU A 22 14.69 9.99 -28.84
C GLU A 22 14.15 11.05 -29.81
N ASN A 23 12.91 11.51 -29.61
CA ASN A 23 12.22 12.42 -30.54
C ASN A 23 12.04 13.85 -30.00
N THR A 24 12.69 14.20 -28.88
CA THR A 24 12.56 15.52 -28.26
C THR A 24 13.90 16.21 -28.05
N LEU A 25 13.87 17.54 -28.06
CA LEU A 25 15.05 18.40 -27.85
C LEU A 25 15.47 18.40 -26.37
N LEU A 26 16.73 18.76 -26.09
CA LEU A 26 17.30 18.82 -24.73
C LEU A 26 16.60 19.82 -23.78
N ASN A 27 15.91 20.81 -24.34
CA ASN A 27 15.13 21.81 -23.60
C ASN A 27 13.67 21.38 -23.35
N THR A 28 13.33 20.12 -23.62
CA THR A 28 11.99 19.57 -23.36
C THR A 28 11.80 19.30 -21.88
N ILE A 29 10.61 19.62 -21.37
CA ILE A 29 10.18 19.33 -20.01
C ILE A 29 9.02 18.33 -20.06
N VAL A 30 9.08 17.30 -19.21
CA VAL A 30 7.97 16.39 -18.96
C VAL A 30 7.33 16.77 -17.63
N VAL A 31 6.02 16.99 -17.65
CA VAL A 31 5.22 17.29 -16.46
C VAL A 31 4.28 16.12 -16.21
N ALA A 32 4.38 15.49 -15.04
CA ALA A 32 3.42 14.52 -14.55
C ALA A 32 2.45 15.23 -13.59
N SER A 33 1.15 15.15 -13.89
CA SER A 33 0.08 15.66 -13.04
C SER A 33 -0.56 14.48 -12.33
N VAL A 34 -0.28 14.32 -11.03
CA VAL A 34 -0.69 13.15 -10.25
C VAL A 34 -1.05 13.60 -8.83
N ASP A 35 -2.23 13.24 -8.37
CA ASP A 35 -2.60 13.39 -6.97
C ASP A 35 -1.89 12.32 -6.14
N PHE A 36 -1.39 12.74 -4.97
CA PHE A 36 -0.82 11.84 -3.98
C PHE A 36 -1.95 11.26 -3.14
N SER A 37 -1.69 10.89 -1.88
CA SER A 37 -2.68 10.19 -1.09
C SER A 37 -3.99 10.95 -0.92
N HIS A 38 -5.09 10.28 -1.21
CA HIS A 38 -6.41 10.89 -1.32
C HIS A 38 -7.48 9.98 -0.70
N TYR A 39 -8.68 10.51 -0.37
CA TYR A 39 -9.72 9.77 0.38
C TYR A 39 -9.25 9.18 1.72
N LEU A 40 -8.26 9.81 2.35
CA LEU A 40 -7.68 9.39 3.63
C LEU A 40 -7.67 10.56 4.62
N PRO A 41 -7.78 10.29 5.94
CA PRO A 41 -7.45 11.29 6.95
C PRO A 41 -6.00 11.76 6.78
N SER A 42 -5.71 13.02 7.12
CA SER A 42 -4.40 13.64 6.88
C SER A 42 -3.21 12.85 7.45
N ARG A 43 -3.37 12.21 8.61
CA ARG A 43 -2.33 11.34 9.21
C ARG A 43 -2.07 10.08 8.41
N ALA A 44 -3.12 9.46 7.88
CA ALA A 44 -3.00 8.27 7.03
C ALA A 44 -2.37 8.65 5.69
N ALA A 45 -2.81 9.74 5.06
CA ALA A 45 -2.20 10.27 3.86
C ALA A 45 -0.71 10.57 4.06
N GLY A 46 -0.34 11.23 5.16
CA GLY A 46 1.05 11.49 5.51
C GLY A 46 1.91 10.23 5.64
N PHE A 47 1.37 9.14 6.22
CA PHE A 47 2.06 7.86 6.30
C PHE A 47 2.39 7.27 4.91
N HIS A 48 1.44 7.32 3.97
CA HIS A 48 1.66 6.83 2.60
C HIS A 48 2.60 7.76 1.81
N ASP A 49 2.44 9.07 1.95
CA ASP A 49 3.27 10.08 1.28
C ASP A 49 4.76 9.86 1.56
N VAL A 50 5.15 9.48 2.79
CA VAL A 50 6.56 9.17 3.12
C VAL A 50 7.13 8.12 2.15
N LYS A 51 6.38 7.04 1.89
CA LYS A 51 6.83 6.00 0.95
C LYS A 51 6.80 6.51 -0.49
N SER A 52 5.70 7.14 -0.92
CA SER A 52 5.53 7.65 -2.28
C SER A 52 6.64 8.64 -2.66
N ILE A 53 6.95 9.58 -1.77
CA ILE A 53 8.02 10.57 -1.91
C ILE A 53 9.39 9.87 -1.97
N ARG A 54 9.68 8.95 -1.05
CA ARG A 54 10.95 8.19 -1.07
C ARG A 54 11.16 7.48 -2.40
N VAL A 55 10.15 6.70 -2.83
CA VAL A 55 10.20 5.93 -4.08
C VAL A 55 10.46 6.84 -5.27
N LEU A 56 9.79 7.99 -5.31
CA LEU A 56 9.96 9.00 -6.36
C LEU A 56 11.36 9.61 -6.34
N LEU A 57 11.84 10.07 -5.18
CA LEU A 57 13.15 10.74 -5.06
C LEU A 57 14.31 9.78 -5.37
N ASN A 58 14.30 8.59 -4.77
CA ASN A 58 15.34 7.58 -4.91
C ASN A 58 15.26 6.77 -6.21
N PHE A 59 14.20 6.97 -7.01
CA PHE A 59 13.87 6.15 -8.18
C PHE A 59 13.89 4.65 -7.89
N GLU A 60 13.15 4.23 -6.85
CA GLU A 60 13.00 2.82 -6.49
C GLU A 60 12.06 2.14 -7.49
N GLU A 61 12.56 1.83 -8.68
CA GLU A 61 11.78 1.41 -9.86
C GLU A 61 10.76 0.30 -9.56
N GLU A 62 11.15 -0.69 -8.75
CA GLU A 62 10.30 -1.83 -8.39
C GLU A 62 9.16 -1.48 -7.44
N ASN A 63 9.27 -0.37 -6.71
CA ASN A 63 8.29 0.04 -5.72
C ASN A 63 7.22 0.98 -6.28
N PHE A 64 7.37 1.55 -7.49
CA PHE A 64 6.38 2.49 -8.06
C PHE A 64 4.98 1.88 -8.14
N LYS A 65 4.85 0.60 -8.50
CA LYS A 65 3.53 -0.08 -8.55
C LYS A 65 2.86 -0.22 -7.17
N ASN A 66 3.63 -0.09 -6.10
CA ASN A 66 3.19 -0.29 -4.72
C ASN A 66 3.35 1.00 -3.90
N ILE A 67 3.01 2.15 -4.47
CA ILE A 67 2.83 3.41 -3.74
C ILE A 67 1.36 3.83 -3.82
N GLU A 68 0.94 4.71 -2.91
CA GLU A 68 -0.43 5.21 -2.85
C GLU A 68 -0.46 6.59 -3.53
N VAL A 69 -0.87 6.59 -4.80
CA VAL A 69 -1.02 7.74 -5.71
C VAL A 69 -2.01 7.36 -6.80
N ASP A 70 -2.60 8.34 -7.49
CA ASP A 70 -3.56 8.06 -8.57
C ASP A 70 -2.96 7.43 -9.83
N CYS A 71 -1.70 7.78 -10.15
CA CYS A 71 -1.03 7.31 -11.35
C CYS A 71 0.47 7.15 -11.13
N TRP A 72 0.88 5.98 -10.63
CA TRP A 72 2.30 5.66 -10.50
C TRP A 72 3.02 5.66 -11.85
N GLN A 73 2.32 5.35 -12.93
CA GLN A 73 2.84 5.28 -14.29
C GLN A 73 3.36 6.63 -14.77
N ALA A 74 2.62 7.71 -14.50
CA ALA A 74 3.02 9.06 -14.86
C ALA A 74 4.23 9.53 -14.04
N LEU A 75 4.26 9.22 -12.73
CA LEU A 75 5.42 9.50 -11.88
C LEU A 75 6.67 8.72 -12.35
N TYR A 76 6.50 7.43 -12.65
CA TYR A 76 7.58 6.59 -13.18
C TYR A 76 8.07 7.13 -14.52
N ALA A 77 7.17 7.53 -15.42
CA ALA A 77 7.51 8.08 -16.73
C ALA A 77 8.35 9.37 -16.61
N ALA A 78 7.91 10.31 -15.77
CA ALA A 78 8.63 11.56 -15.52
C ALA A 78 10.03 11.30 -14.93
N ARG A 79 10.14 10.37 -13.97
CA ARG A 79 11.43 10.02 -13.38
C ARG A 79 12.36 9.30 -14.33
N LEU A 80 11.84 8.37 -15.13
CA LEU A 80 12.62 7.67 -16.13
C LEU A 80 13.15 8.65 -17.18
N PHE A 81 12.32 9.60 -17.63
CA PHE A 81 12.76 10.65 -18.54
C PHE A 81 13.90 11.49 -17.95
N ALA A 82 13.76 11.90 -16.69
CA ALA A 82 14.81 12.63 -15.97
C ALA A 82 16.12 11.83 -15.88
N LYS A 83 16.03 10.50 -15.62
CA LYS A 83 17.19 9.59 -15.60
C LYS A 83 17.86 9.47 -16.97
N LEU A 84 17.09 9.28 -18.05
CA LEU A 84 17.62 9.23 -19.43
C LEU A 84 18.35 10.51 -19.82
N ARG A 85 17.91 11.66 -19.31
CA ARG A 85 18.53 12.96 -19.54
C ARG A 85 19.65 13.32 -18.55
N HIS A 86 20.02 12.42 -17.63
CA HIS A 86 20.99 12.68 -16.55
C HIS A 86 20.63 13.90 -15.66
N LYS A 87 19.33 14.18 -15.50
CA LYS A 87 18.77 15.29 -14.71
C LYS A 87 18.10 14.78 -13.44
N GLU A 88 18.83 14.05 -12.60
CA GLU A 88 18.25 13.31 -11.47
C GLU A 88 18.22 14.08 -10.14
N THR A 89 18.73 15.32 -10.09
CA THR A 89 18.78 16.08 -8.84
C THR A 89 17.39 16.64 -8.49
N PRO A 90 16.79 16.26 -7.35
CA PRO A 90 15.48 16.75 -6.96
C PRO A 90 15.56 18.16 -6.37
N HIS A 91 14.63 19.01 -6.78
CA HIS A 91 14.34 20.31 -6.21
C HIS A 91 12.89 20.30 -5.71
N ILE A 92 12.73 20.09 -4.41
CA ILE A 92 11.40 19.98 -3.79
C ILE A 92 10.83 21.39 -3.60
N ILE A 93 9.64 21.60 -4.14
CA ILE A 93 8.92 22.86 -4.07
C ILE A 93 7.99 22.87 -2.86
N ALA A 94 7.18 21.81 -2.70
CA ALA A 94 6.20 21.71 -1.62
C ALA A 94 5.75 20.28 -1.36
N HIS A 95 5.38 20.02 -0.10
CA HIS A 95 4.54 18.90 0.33
C HIS A 95 3.43 19.50 1.20
N LYS A 96 2.19 19.33 0.78
CA LYS A 96 0.99 19.87 1.45
C LYS A 96 -0.15 18.86 1.38
N ASN A 97 -1.12 19.02 2.24
CA ASN A 97 -2.38 18.31 2.20
C ASN A 97 -3.53 19.32 2.12
N SER A 98 -4.67 18.95 1.55
CA SER A 98 -5.88 19.77 1.49
C SER A 98 -6.31 20.31 2.86
N ALA A 99 -6.07 19.55 3.94
CA ALA A 99 -6.30 19.97 5.31
C ALA A 99 -5.37 21.11 5.76
N ASP A 100 -4.19 21.31 5.16
CA ASP A 100 -3.31 22.44 5.49
C ASP A 100 -3.89 23.79 5.05
N PHE A 101 -4.87 23.77 4.15
CA PHE A 101 -5.58 24.96 3.65
C PHE A 101 -6.94 25.14 4.33
N SER A 102 -7.26 24.29 5.31
CA SER A 102 -8.50 24.30 6.09
C SER A 102 -8.17 24.31 7.58
N ASN A 103 -9.09 24.79 8.42
CA ASN A 103 -8.97 24.70 9.88
C ASN A 103 -9.77 23.52 10.46
N LEU A 104 -10.15 22.56 9.62
CA LEU A 104 -11.01 21.43 9.98
C LEU A 104 -10.23 20.12 9.93
N GLU A 105 -10.48 19.24 10.90
CA GLU A 105 -10.15 17.83 10.75
C GLU A 105 -11.13 17.20 9.76
N LEU A 106 -10.62 16.74 8.62
CA LEU A 106 -11.39 16.13 7.55
C LEU A 106 -11.21 14.61 7.59
N GLU A 107 -12.30 13.88 7.40
CA GLU A 107 -12.27 12.41 7.27
C GLU A 107 -11.58 11.97 5.98
N GLU A 108 -11.68 12.80 4.93
CA GLU A 108 -11.07 12.55 3.63
C GLU A 108 -10.32 13.80 3.17
N THR A 109 -9.06 13.61 2.75
CA THR A 109 -8.17 14.67 2.29
C THR A 109 -7.44 14.23 1.03
N THR A 110 -6.79 15.16 0.33
CA THR A 110 -5.84 14.89 -0.77
C THR A 110 -4.49 15.53 -0.48
N SER A 111 -3.41 14.79 -0.71
CA SER A 111 -2.02 15.23 -0.60
C SER A 111 -1.48 15.73 -1.94
N TYR A 112 -0.54 16.67 -1.86
CA TYR A 112 0.13 17.34 -2.97
C TYR A 112 1.64 17.33 -2.74
N PHE A 113 2.38 16.79 -3.70
CA PHE A 113 3.84 16.85 -3.69
C PHE A 113 4.36 17.42 -5.01
N SER A 114 5.16 18.47 -4.93
CA SER A 114 5.74 19.17 -6.08
C SER A 114 7.26 19.11 -6.03
N VAL A 115 7.86 18.57 -7.09
CA VAL A 115 9.30 18.40 -7.23
C VAL A 115 9.72 18.57 -8.69
N VAL A 116 10.90 19.17 -8.91
CA VAL A 116 11.53 19.28 -10.23
C VAL A 116 12.84 18.51 -10.22
N PHE A 117 13.08 17.71 -11.26
CA PHE A 117 14.33 16.98 -11.43
C PHE A 117 15.20 17.68 -12.47
N GLY A 118 16.42 18.04 -12.07
CA GLY A 118 17.32 18.87 -12.85
C GLY A 118 18.78 18.44 -12.76
N GLU A 119 19.64 19.27 -13.35
CA GLU A 119 21.08 19.13 -13.20
C GLU A 119 21.51 19.40 -11.77
N LYS A 120 22.59 18.75 -11.34
CA LYS A 120 23.20 19.05 -10.04
C LYS A 120 23.79 20.45 -10.09
N LYS A 121 23.11 21.44 -9.52
CA LYS A 121 23.71 22.77 -9.35
C LYS A 121 24.92 22.66 -8.43
N SER A 122 26.06 23.14 -8.91
CA SER A 122 27.20 23.47 -8.08
C SER A 122 26.77 24.59 -7.12
N GLU A 123 26.63 24.28 -5.84
CA GLU A 123 26.61 25.26 -4.73
C GLU A 123 25.37 26.17 -4.55
N GLU A 124 24.14 25.72 -4.85
CA GLU A 124 22.95 26.45 -4.36
C GLU A 124 22.44 25.93 -3.00
N ILE A 125 22.68 26.76 -1.99
CA ILE A 125 22.13 26.74 -0.63
C ILE A 125 20.60 26.88 -0.71
N PHE A 126 19.89 25.77 -0.88
CA PHE A 126 18.48 25.67 -0.47
C PHE A 126 18.40 24.95 0.86
N SER A 127 18.68 25.69 1.93
CA SER A 127 18.27 25.33 3.28
C SER A 127 16.75 25.52 3.38
N SER A 128 15.96 24.45 3.34
CA SER A 128 14.68 24.32 4.08
C SER A 128 13.83 23.08 3.75
N SER A 129 14.31 22.08 3.02
CA SER A 129 13.68 20.75 3.08
C SER A 129 14.70 19.73 3.55
N THR A 130 14.74 19.56 4.88
CA THR A 130 15.28 18.36 5.52
C THR A 130 14.41 17.18 5.09
N VAL A 131 14.56 16.73 3.85
CA VAL A 131 14.27 15.34 3.55
C VAL A 131 15.42 14.59 4.18
N GLU A 132 15.17 14.01 5.36
CA GLU A 132 16.03 12.95 5.89
C GLU A 132 16.38 12.05 4.70
N ALA A 133 17.66 11.83 4.46
CA ALA A 133 18.10 10.94 3.40
C ALA A 133 17.41 9.60 3.62
N PHE A 134 16.33 9.34 2.88
CA PHE A 134 15.54 8.14 3.10
C PHE A 134 16.41 6.97 2.67
N PRO A 135 16.84 6.09 3.60
CA PRO A 135 17.65 4.96 3.23
C PRO A 135 16.89 4.13 2.20
N GLY A 136 17.47 3.99 1.01
CA GLY A 136 16.88 3.24 -0.07
C GLY A 136 16.60 1.79 0.36
N GLY A 137 15.51 1.23 -0.15
CA GLY A 137 15.16 -0.17 0.13
C GLY A 137 14.48 -0.41 1.50
N ALA A 138 14.13 0.65 2.24
CA ALA A 138 13.30 0.52 3.43
C ALA A 138 11.91 -0.08 3.08
N LYS A 139 11.37 -0.89 3.99
CA LYS A 139 10.05 -1.51 3.86
C LYS A 139 9.06 -0.89 4.84
N THR A 140 7.84 -0.68 4.38
CA THR A 140 6.71 -0.26 5.21
C THR A 140 6.06 -1.48 5.85
N VAL A 141 5.90 -1.45 7.17
CA VAL A 141 5.24 -2.50 7.92
C VAL A 141 4.09 -1.88 8.70
N LEU A 142 2.87 -2.34 8.45
CA LEU A 142 1.70 -2.00 9.24
C LEU A 142 1.32 -3.20 10.10
N LEU A 143 1.40 -3.03 11.41
CA LEU A 143 0.96 -4.01 12.39
C LEU A 143 -0.46 -3.65 12.82
N VAL A 144 -1.41 -4.55 12.59
CA VAL A 144 -2.73 -4.49 13.22
C VAL A 144 -2.80 -5.50 14.37
N GLY A 145 -3.90 -5.44 15.12
CA GLY A 145 -4.14 -6.37 16.23
C GLY A 145 -4.82 -7.67 15.80
N ASP A 146 -5.59 -8.21 16.73
CA ASP A 146 -6.37 -9.42 16.55
C ASP A 146 -7.48 -9.22 15.52
N ILE A 147 -7.63 -10.20 14.64
CA ILE A 147 -8.65 -10.23 13.60
C ILE A 147 -9.60 -11.38 13.89
N MET A 148 -10.75 -11.01 14.47
CA MET A 148 -11.90 -11.89 14.67
C MET A 148 -12.80 -11.87 13.43
N LEU A 149 -12.97 -13.03 12.77
CA LEU A 149 -13.83 -13.19 11.58
C LEU A 149 -15.01 -14.15 11.84
N ASP A 150 -15.30 -14.42 13.12
CA ASP A 150 -16.42 -15.23 13.60
C ASP A 150 -17.50 -14.33 14.26
N ARG A 151 -18.51 -14.93 14.89
CA ARG A 151 -19.59 -14.24 15.63
C ARG A 151 -20.33 -13.23 14.75
N GLY A 152 -20.64 -12.05 15.29
CA GLY A 152 -21.34 -11.00 14.53
C GLY A 152 -20.59 -10.53 13.28
N VAL A 153 -19.27 -10.70 13.21
CA VAL A 153 -18.52 -10.42 11.97
C VAL A 153 -18.86 -11.46 10.91
N GLU A 154 -18.96 -12.74 11.28
CA GLU A 154 -19.42 -13.80 10.36
C GLU A 154 -20.84 -13.56 9.87
N ASP A 155 -21.76 -13.16 10.76
CA ASP A 155 -23.13 -12.83 10.39
C ASP A 155 -23.18 -11.70 9.36
N LEU A 156 -22.38 -10.64 9.58
CA LEU A 156 -22.27 -9.53 8.63
C LEU A 156 -21.62 -9.94 7.30
N ILE A 157 -20.63 -10.85 7.33
CA ILE A 157 -20.04 -11.44 6.12
C ILE A 157 -21.10 -12.23 5.34
N LYS A 158 -21.89 -13.06 6.02
CA LYS A 158 -22.96 -13.87 5.43
C LYS A 158 -24.06 -13.00 4.80
N GLN A 159 -24.42 -11.89 5.46
CA GLN A 159 -25.45 -10.96 4.98
C GLN A 159 -24.97 -10.08 3.83
N ASN A 160 -23.69 -9.73 3.79
CA ASN A 160 -23.14 -8.78 2.83
C ASN A 160 -22.19 -9.49 1.85
N SER A 161 -20.91 -9.56 2.18
CA SER A 161 -19.91 -10.27 1.39
C SER A 161 -18.66 -10.54 2.22
N ILE A 162 -17.78 -11.41 1.73
CA ILE A 162 -16.44 -11.66 2.30
C ILE A 162 -15.54 -10.42 2.35
N TYR A 163 -15.88 -9.36 1.59
CA TYR A 163 -15.13 -8.11 1.56
C TYR A 163 -15.61 -7.13 2.63
N TYR A 164 -16.81 -7.33 3.18
CA TYR A 164 -17.48 -6.38 4.06
C TYR A 164 -16.63 -5.90 5.25
N PRO A 165 -15.92 -6.77 6.00
CA PRO A 165 -15.09 -6.32 7.13
C PRO A 165 -13.96 -5.35 6.72
N PHE A 166 -13.58 -5.39 5.45
CA PHE A 166 -12.39 -4.74 4.93
C PHE A 166 -12.70 -3.51 4.08
N GLN A 167 -13.94 -3.32 3.63
CA GLN A 167 -14.33 -2.29 2.66
C GLN A 167 -13.85 -0.89 3.06
N LYS A 168 -14.12 -0.48 4.29
CA LYS A 168 -13.78 0.87 4.80
C LYS A 168 -12.30 1.10 5.06
N ILE A 169 -11.49 0.04 5.14
CA ILE A 169 -10.04 0.15 5.40
C ILE A 169 -9.19 -0.18 4.17
N SER A 170 -9.83 -0.68 3.10
CA SER A 170 -9.12 -1.16 1.91
C SER A 170 -8.27 -0.14 1.22
N HIS A 171 -8.65 1.13 1.25
CA HIS A 171 -7.85 2.20 0.68
C HIS A 171 -6.60 2.46 1.52
N PHE A 172 -6.73 2.52 2.85
CA PHE A 172 -5.61 2.70 3.79
C PHE A 172 -4.57 1.57 3.73
N LEU A 173 -4.96 0.35 3.36
CA LEU A 173 -4.00 -0.78 3.31
C LEU A 173 -3.17 -0.83 2.01
N ARG A 174 -3.47 0.03 1.02
CA ARG A 174 -2.77 0.07 -0.27
C ARG A 174 -1.36 0.64 -0.15
N GLY A 175 -0.47 0.21 -1.02
CA GLY A 175 0.89 0.74 -1.06
C GLY A 175 1.76 0.34 0.14
N ILE A 176 1.29 -0.54 1.03
CA ILE A 176 2.06 -1.04 2.18
C ILE A 176 2.77 -2.34 1.76
N ASP A 177 4.05 -2.48 2.13
CA ASP A 177 4.84 -3.66 1.76
C ASP A 177 4.44 -4.90 2.59
N ILE A 178 4.22 -4.72 3.89
CA ILE A 178 3.79 -5.77 4.81
C ILE A 178 2.61 -5.28 5.63
N VAL A 179 1.45 -5.92 5.46
CA VAL A 179 0.29 -5.74 6.33
C VAL A 179 0.17 -6.99 7.19
N PHE A 180 0.54 -6.83 8.45
CA PHE A 180 0.61 -7.90 9.44
C PHE A 180 -0.63 -7.85 10.34
N GLY A 181 -1.38 -8.95 10.42
CA GLY A 181 -2.43 -9.12 11.45
C GLY A 181 -2.18 -10.31 12.38
N ASN A 182 -2.88 -10.36 13.51
CA ASN A 182 -2.92 -11.55 14.36
C ASN A 182 -4.25 -12.29 14.14
N LEU A 183 -4.23 -13.56 13.71
CA LEU A 183 -5.47 -14.30 13.50
C LEU A 183 -6.01 -14.79 14.84
N GLU A 184 -7.22 -14.37 15.17
CA GLU A 184 -7.90 -14.71 16.43
C GLU A 184 -8.47 -16.14 16.42
N GLY A 185 -8.27 -16.92 15.37
CA GLY A 185 -8.85 -18.25 15.27
C GLY A 185 -8.40 -19.03 14.03
N PRO A 186 -8.59 -20.36 14.04
CA PRO A 186 -8.24 -21.22 12.92
C PRO A 186 -9.20 -21.04 11.74
N ILE A 187 -8.68 -21.25 10.54
CA ILE A 187 -9.43 -21.25 9.29
C ILE A 187 -9.61 -22.69 8.82
N ILE A 188 -10.86 -23.16 8.79
CA ILE A 188 -11.19 -24.56 8.48
C ILE A 188 -12.40 -24.67 7.57
N ASN A 189 -12.48 -25.74 6.77
CA ASN A 189 -13.68 -26.06 6.02
C ASN A 189 -14.83 -26.43 6.97
N ASN A 190 -16.03 -25.94 6.64
CA ASN A 190 -17.25 -26.21 7.40
C ASN A 190 -17.05 -25.94 8.90
N PRO A 191 -16.71 -24.69 9.28
CA PRO A 191 -16.55 -24.35 10.69
C PRO A 191 -17.83 -24.71 11.44
N PRO A 192 -17.74 -25.39 12.60
CA PRO A 192 -18.92 -25.76 13.37
C PRO A 192 -19.58 -24.51 13.95
N GLU A 193 -20.90 -24.53 14.08
CA GLU A 193 -21.60 -23.47 14.82
C GLU A 193 -21.35 -23.63 16.31
N PHE A 194 -20.86 -22.56 16.93
CA PHE A 194 -20.66 -22.52 18.36
C PHE A 194 -21.84 -21.85 19.07
N PRO A 195 -22.21 -22.32 20.28
CA PRO A 195 -23.10 -21.57 21.16
C PRO A 195 -22.56 -20.15 21.41
N ALA A 196 -23.44 -19.17 21.60
CA ALA A 196 -23.04 -17.76 21.79
C ALA A 196 -22.04 -17.54 22.96
N ASN A 197 -22.12 -18.38 23.99
CA ASN A 197 -21.23 -18.36 25.16
C ASN A 197 -19.93 -19.19 24.99
N SER A 198 -19.71 -19.80 23.82
CA SER A 198 -18.48 -20.50 23.50
C SER A 198 -17.29 -19.54 23.48
N LEU A 199 -16.13 -20.02 23.90
CA LEU A 199 -14.83 -19.36 23.74
C LEU A 199 -13.98 -20.07 22.68
N LYS A 200 -14.63 -20.71 21.70
CA LYS A 200 -13.98 -21.33 20.55
C LYS A 200 -14.37 -20.63 19.27
N PHE A 201 -13.41 -20.48 18.37
CA PHE A 201 -13.57 -19.83 17.07
C PHE A 201 -13.17 -20.73 15.91
N ALA A 202 -13.82 -20.55 14.77
CA ALA A 202 -13.43 -21.18 13.52
C ALA A 202 -13.93 -20.34 12.33
N PHE A 203 -13.02 -19.90 11.48
CA PHE A 203 -13.36 -19.00 10.37
C PHE A 203 -13.56 -19.78 9.06
N ASN A 204 -14.56 -19.37 8.29
CA ASN A 204 -14.77 -19.91 6.95
C ASN A 204 -13.60 -19.53 6.00
N PRO A 205 -13.04 -20.43 5.18
CA PRO A 205 -11.86 -20.12 4.38
C PRO A 205 -12.04 -19.04 3.32
N GLN A 206 -13.28 -18.72 2.93
CA GLN A 206 -13.56 -17.65 1.97
C GLN A 206 -13.21 -16.26 2.53
N VAL A 207 -13.16 -16.07 3.85
CA VAL A 207 -12.81 -14.77 4.46
C VAL A 207 -11.35 -14.37 4.16
N ILE A 208 -10.47 -15.36 3.93
CA ILE A 208 -9.08 -15.10 3.56
C ILE A 208 -8.94 -14.48 2.18
N LYS A 209 -9.87 -14.79 1.26
CA LYS A 209 -9.94 -14.09 -0.03
C LYS A 209 -10.24 -12.60 0.16
N GLY A 210 -11.09 -12.26 1.14
CA GLY A 210 -11.36 -10.88 1.53
C GLY A 210 -10.14 -10.18 2.12
N ALA A 211 -9.42 -10.85 3.03
CA ALA A 211 -8.19 -10.33 3.62
C ALA A 211 -7.09 -10.09 2.55
N SER A 212 -6.87 -11.07 1.67
CA SER A 212 -5.90 -10.98 0.56
C SER A 212 -6.25 -9.85 -0.41
N TRP A 213 -7.54 -9.69 -0.77
CA TRP A 213 -8.02 -8.58 -1.59
C TRP A 213 -7.70 -7.21 -0.96
N CYS A 214 -7.66 -7.15 0.37
CA CYS A 214 -7.35 -5.95 1.14
C CYS A 214 -5.85 -5.79 1.50
N ASN A 215 -4.96 -6.48 0.78
CA ASN A 215 -3.51 -6.42 0.95
C ASN A 215 -2.96 -7.03 2.26
N PHE A 216 -3.74 -7.78 3.04
CA PHE A 216 -3.17 -8.60 4.12
C PHE A 216 -2.28 -9.69 3.52
N ASN A 217 -1.01 -9.68 3.90
CA ASN A 217 0.01 -10.56 3.32
C ASN A 217 0.88 -11.28 4.37
N LEU A 218 0.67 -11.00 5.65
CA LEU A 218 1.31 -11.71 6.76
C LEU A 218 0.34 -11.87 7.94
N PHE A 219 0.20 -13.08 8.45
CA PHE A 219 -0.53 -13.35 9.69
C PHE A 219 0.33 -14.00 10.77
N SER A 220 0.19 -13.54 12.01
CA SER A 220 0.60 -14.29 13.19
C SER A 220 -0.41 -15.40 13.49
N LEU A 221 0.13 -16.59 13.79
CA LEU A 221 -0.57 -17.74 14.36
C LEU A 221 -0.19 -17.96 15.84
N ALA A 222 0.49 -16.99 16.46
CA ALA A 222 0.79 -16.97 17.88
C ALA A 222 -0.38 -16.33 18.66
N ASN A 223 -1.54 -16.97 18.59
CA ASN A 223 -2.76 -16.52 19.26
C ASN A 223 -3.35 -17.67 20.09
N ASN A 224 -3.93 -17.37 21.25
CA ASN A 224 -4.46 -18.34 22.21
C ASN A 224 -5.62 -19.18 21.64
N HIS A 225 -6.31 -18.72 20.61
CA HIS A 225 -7.40 -19.44 19.94
C HIS A 225 -6.95 -20.27 18.73
N THR A 226 -5.67 -20.22 18.35
CA THR A 226 -5.15 -20.92 17.17
C THR A 226 -5.38 -22.45 17.22
N LEU A 227 -5.49 -23.03 18.41
CA LEU A 227 -5.72 -24.47 18.63
C LEU A 227 -7.17 -24.82 18.97
N ASP A 228 -8.15 -23.93 18.76
CA ASP A 228 -9.55 -24.24 19.08
C ASP A 228 -10.06 -25.47 18.30
N MET A 229 -9.53 -25.68 17.08
CA MET A 229 -9.77 -26.84 16.21
C MET A 229 -8.62 -27.88 16.25
N GLY A 230 -7.76 -27.77 17.27
CA GLY A 230 -6.58 -28.60 17.48
C GLY A 230 -5.55 -28.51 16.36
N LYS A 231 -4.58 -29.42 16.39
CA LYS A 231 -3.48 -29.47 15.40
C LYS A 231 -3.96 -29.61 13.96
N LYS A 232 -5.07 -30.30 13.73
CA LYS A 232 -5.66 -30.44 12.39
C LYS A 232 -6.14 -29.10 11.84
N GLY A 233 -6.86 -28.31 12.65
CA GLY A 233 -7.31 -26.99 12.24
C GLY A 233 -6.15 -26.01 12.00
N LEU A 234 -5.08 -26.07 12.80
CA LEU A 234 -3.87 -25.29 12.54
C LEU A 234 -3.23 -25.64 11.20
N GLU A 235 -3.06 -26.93 10.89
CA GLU A 235 -2.46 -27.34 9.61
C GLU A 235 -3.35 -26.98 8.41
N GLU A 236 -4.67 -27.03 8.59
CA GLU A 236 -5.62 -26.56 7.58
C GLU A 236 -5.54 -25.03 7.39
N THR A 237 -5.43 -24.27 8.48
CA THR A 237 -5.23 -22.82 8.46
C THR A 237 -4.01 -22.45 7.61
N LYS A 238 -2.87 -23.11 7.86
CA LYS A 238 -1.63 -22.91 7.09
C LYS A 238 -1.77 -23.27 5.61
N LYS A 239 -2.63 -24.24 5.27
CA LYS A 239 -2.91 -24.59 3.86
C LYS A 239 -3.71 -23.49 3.19
N TRP A 240 -4.71 -22.94 3.86
CA TRP A 240 -5.52 -21.83 3.34
C TRP A 240 -4.72 -20.55 3.15
N LEU A 241 -3.87 -20.19 4.12
CA LEU A 241 -2.99 -19.03 3.98
C LEU A 241 -2.03 -19.18 2.79
N ARG A 242 -1.37 -20.33 2.64
CA ARG A 242 -0.53 -20.62 1.45
C ARG A 242 -1.29 -20.54 0.13
N LYS A 243 -2.53 -21.07 0.10
CA LYS A 243 -3.37 -21.05 -1.10
C LYS A 243 -3.68 -19.64 -1.58
N TYR A 244 -3.84 -18.69 -0.66
CA TYR A 244 -4.08 -17.28 -0.97
C TYR A 244 -2.81 -16.42 -0.92
N GLN A 245 -1.63 -17.06 -0.94
CA GLN A 245 -0.32 -16.38 -0.95
C GLN A 245 -0.10 -15.44 0.24
N ILE A 246 -0.74 -15.74 1.38
CA ILE A 246 -0.52 -15.02 2.63
C ILE A 246 0.54 -15.77 3.44
N ASN A 247 1.61 -15.07 3.79
CA ASN A 247 2.64 -15.60 4.66
C ASN A 247 2.13 -15.73 6.09
N PHE A 248 2.75 -16.59 6.88
CA PHE A 248 2.42 -16.70 8.29
C PHE A 248 3.66 -17.00 9.14
N VAL A 249 3.61 -16.55 10.38
CA VAL A 249 4.66 -16.74 11.39
C VAL A 249 4.05 -17.07 12.75
N GLY A 250 4.89 -17.57 13.65
CA GLY A 250 4.47 -17.94 15.00
C GLY A 250 3.74 -19.28 15.08
N SER A 251 3.51 -19.71 16.32
CA SER A 251 2.73 -20.89 16.67
C SER A 251 2.08 -20.66 18.03
N PRO A 252 0.97 -21.34 18.33
CA PRO A 252 0.39 -21.33 19.66
C PRO A 252 1.42 -21.86 20.68
N LEU A 253 1.46 -21.21 21.85
CA LEU A 253 2.26 -21.65 23.01
C LEU A 253 1.54 -22.75 23.78
#